data_AF-A0A4U1CM01-F1
#
_entry.id   AF-A0A4U1CM01-F1
#
_cell.length_a   1.000
_cell.length_b   1.000
_cell.length_c   1.000
_cell.angle_alpha   90.00
_cell.angle_beta   90.00
_cell.angle_gamma   90.00
#
_symmetry.space_group_name_H-M   'P 1'
#
loop_
_entity.id
_entity.type
_entity.pdbx_description
1 polymer ?
#
loop_
_entity_poly.entity_id
_entity_poly.type
_entity_poly.pdbx_seq_one_letter_code
_entity_poly.pdbx_strand_id
1 'polypeptide(L)'
;MKEEQKSLPKWILIVSGIFALLEIMVSFSLCFSPQSVMETVDLNAKGVDYIIYMWAVRQFALGFIFAFATFKKSIPMLTIAYIFFLVMFVGDFFIGILQKESSLIIAAVVMCIISSVLIYAINRKNNKQ
;
A
#
# COMPACT_ATOMS: atom_id res chain seq x y z
N MET A 1 -4.20 21.03 -26.98
CA MET A 1 -4.95 21.21 -25.72
C MET A 1 -3.95 21.15 -24.57
N LYS A 2 -3.65 22.28 -23.94
CA LYS A 2 -2.92 22.27 -22.66
C LYS A 2 -3.97 21.96 -21.60
N GLU A 3 -4.08 20.70 -21.20
CA GLU A 3 -4.77 20.38 -19.96
C GLU A 3 -4.05 21.17 -18.87
N GLU A 4 -4.73 22.14 -18.27
CA GLU A 4 -4.27 22.76 -17.04
C GLU A 4 -3.99 21.63 -16.06
N GLN A 5 -2.71 21.34 -15.84
CA GLN A 5 -2.27 20.34 -14.87
C GLN A 5 -2.81 20.79 -13.51
N LYS A 6 -3.96 20.23 -13.12
CA LYS A 6 -4.52 20.32 -11.77
C LYS A 6 -3.42 19.89 -10.83
N SER A 7 -2.72 20.87 -10.26
CA SER A 7 -1.54 20.58 -9.45
C SER A 7 -1.98 19.84 -8.20
N LEU A 8 -1.50 18.60 -8.07
CA LEU A 8 -1.67 17.80 -6.87
C LEU A 8 -1.05 18.57 -5.69
N PRO A 9 -1.74 18.61 -4.53
CA PRO A 9 -1.15 19.16 -3.32
C PRO A 9 0.18 18.46 -3.02
N LYS A 10 1.23 19.23 -2.72
CA LYS A 10 2.55 18.69 -2.42
C LYS A 10 2.52 17.66 -1.28
N TRP A 11 1.63 17.84 -0.29
CA TRP A 11 1.49 16.90 0.83
C TRP A 11 1.01 15.51 0.40
N ILE A 12 0.09 15.42 -0.58
CA ILE A 12 -0.39 14.12 -1.10
C ILE A 12 0.75 13.39 -1.80
N LEU A 13 1.56 14.12 -2.58
CA LEU A 13 2.72 13.55 -3.25
C LEU A 13 3.78 13.06 -2.25
N ILE A 14 4.00 13.80 -1.16
CA ILE A 14 4.92 13.39 -0.09
C ILE A 14 4.42 12.10 0.57
N VAL A 15 3.15 12.05 0.97
CA VAL A 15 2.56 10.85 1.61
C VAL A 15 2.59 9.65 0.65
N SER A 16 2.28 9.85 -0.62
CA SER A 16 2.35 8.80 -1.65
C SER A 16 3.78 8.28 -1.85
N GLY A 17 4.78 9.18 -1.84
CA GLY A 17 6.18 8.82 -1.94
C GLY A 17 6.68 8.02 -0.73
N ILE A 18 6.23 8.38 0.47
CA ILE A 18 6.52 7.62 1.69
C ILE A 18 5.93 6.22 1.60
N PHE A 19 4.67 6.08 1.16
CA PHE A 19 4.06 4.76 0.95
C PHE A 19 4.81 3.94 -0.11
N ALA A 20 5.19 4.55 -1.22
CA ALA A 20 5.99 3.88 -2.25
C ALA A 20 7.29 3.29 -1.67
N LEU A 21 8.00 4.09 -0.87
CA LEU A 21 9.24 3.66 -0.23
C LEU A 21 8.99 2.55 0.79
N LEU A 22 7.96 2.69 1.63
CA LEU A 22 7.62 1.70 2.65
C LEU A 22 7.30 0.35 2.01
N GLU A 23 6.46 0.32 0.97
CA GLU A 23 6.08 -0.91 0.27
C GLU A 23 7.28 -1.59 -0.39
N ILE A 24 8.18 -0.81 -1.00
CA ILE A 24 9.42 -1.34 -1.57
C ILE A 24 10.30 -1.91 -0.45
N MET A 25 10.50 -1.18 0.65
CA MET A 25 11.32 -1.65 1.76
C MET A 25 10.78 -2.93 2.39
N VAL A 26 9.46 -3.04 2.58
CA VAL A 26 8.82 -4.26 3.08
C VAL A 26 9.03 -5.43 2.12
N SER A 27 8.93 -5.20 0.81
CA SER A 27 9.25 -6.22 -0.20
C SER A 27 10.69 -6.73 -0.07
N PHE A 28 11.66 -5.82 0.05
CA PHE A 28 13.06 -6.18 0.30
C PHE A 28 13.21 -6.95 1.62
N SER A 29 12.55 -6.51 2.69
CA SER A 29 12.60 -7.19 3.98
C SER A 29 12.07 -8.62 3.90
N LEU A 30 10.95 -8.85 3.19
CA LEU A 30 10.39 -10.18 2.98
C LEU A 30 11.32 -11.10 2.16
N CYS A 31 12.04 -10.55 1.18
CA CYS A 31 12.97 -11.33 0.36
C CYS A 31 14.29 -11.67 1.06
N PHE A 32 14.83 -10.75 1.86
CA PHE A 32 16.18 -10.88 2.45
C PHE A 32 16.17 -11.27 3.94
N SER A 33 15.12 -10.91 4.67
CA SER A 33 14.98 -11.19 6.10
C SER A 33 13.50 -11.39 6.49
N PRO A 34 12.83 -12.44 5.97
CA PRO A 34 11.41 -12.69 6.27
C PRO A 34 11.11 -12.84 7.76
N GLN A 35 12.10 -13.28 8.54
CA GLN A 35 12.06 -13.40 10.00
C GLN A 35 11.75 -12.07 10.71
N SER A 36 12.21 -10.96 10.15
CA SER A 36 11.97 -9.62 10.70
C SER A 36 10.53 -9.12 10.52
N VAL A 37 9.75 -9.76 9.64
CA VAL A 37 8.37 -9.37 9.30
C VAL A 37 7.37 -10.42 9.77
N MET A 38 7.78 -11.69 9.86
CA MET A 38 6.93 -12.83 10.23
C MET A 38 7.56 -13.64 11.37
N GLU A 39 7.61 -13.04 12.57
CA GLU A 39 8.15 -13.68 13.77
C GLU A 39 7.35 -14.92 14.22
N THR A 40 6.08 -15.02 13.84
CA THR A 40 5.15 -16.07 14.28
C THR A 40 4.99 -17.24 13.28
N VAL A 41 5.64 -17.19 12.11
CA VAL A 41 5.49 -18.19 11.05
C VAL A 41 6.67 -19.17 11.06
N ASP A 42 6.40 -20.48 11.01
CA ASP A 42 7.44 -21.49 10.81
C ASP A 42 7.96 -21.45 9.36
N LEU A 43 9.09 -20.77 9.18
CA LEU A 43 9.74 -20.59 7.88
C LEU A 43 10.36 -21.89 7.33
N ASN A 44 10.47 -22.96 8.13
CA ASN A 44 10.97 -24.25 7.65
C ASN A 44 9.86 -25.14 7.05
N ALA A 45 8.60 -24.73 7.13
CA ALA A 45 7.49 -25.48 6.57
C ALA A 45 7.45 -25.37 5.03
N LYS A 46 7.28 -26.51 4.35
CA LYS A 46 7.23 -26.56 2.88
C LYS A 46 6.11 -25.68 2.34
N GLY A 47 6.45 -24.75 1.45
CA GLY A 47 5.51 -23.86 0.76
C GLY A 47 5.32 -22.49 1.41
N VAL A 48 5.88 -22.26 2.60
CA VAL A 48 5.85 -20.94 3.25
C VAL A 48 6.66 -19.93 2.44
N ASP A 49 7.86 -20.28 1.97
CA ASP A 49 8.68 -19.42 1.11
C ASP A 49 7.92 -18.90 -0.12
N TYR A 50 7.07 -19.74 -0.72
CA TYR A 50 6.27 -19.36 -1.87
C TYR A 50 5.26 -18.25 -1.52
N ILE A 51 4.58 -18.37 -0.37
CA ILE A 51 3.64 -17.35 0.11
C ILE A 51 4.39 -16.04 0.43
N ILE A 52 5.58 -16.14 1.00
CA ILE A 52 6.45 -14.99 1.30
C ILE A 52 6.83 -14.25 0.02
N TYR A 53 7.28 -14.97 -1.01
CA TYR A 53 7.62 -14.33 -2.29
C TYR A 53 6.41 -13.76 -3.01
N MET A 54 5.24 -14.42 -2.96
CA MET A 54 4.00 -13.84 -3.48
C MET A 54 3.66 -12.52 -2.79
N TRP A 55 3.79 -12.47 -1.47
CA TRP A 55 3.57 -11.25 -0.70
C TRP A 55 4.63 -10.18 -1.00
N ALA A 56 5.91 -10.55 -1.09
CA ALA A 56 6.99 -9.62 -1.44
C ALA A 56 6.77 -8.99 -2.83
N VAL A 57 6.37 -9.79 -3.82
CA VAL A 57 6.05 -9.31 -5.17
C VAL A 57 4.83 -8.39 -5.16
N ARG A 58 3.83 -8.67 -4.32
CA ARG A 58 2.66 -7.80 -4.13
C ARG A 58 3.06 -6.42 -3.59
N GLN A 59 3.86 -6.38 -2.53
CA GLN A 59 4.34 -5.11 -1.95
C GLN A 59 5.25 -4.36 -2.94
N PHE A 60 6.08 -5.07 -3.69
CA PHE A 60 6.89 -4.46 -4.74
C PHE A 60 6.04 -3.80 -5.82
N ALA A 61 5.03 -4.52 -6.33
CA ALA A 61 4.16 -4.01 -7.39
C ALA A 61 3.41 -2.75 -6.95
N LEU A 62 2.87 -2.73 -5.74
CA LEU A 62 2.20 -1.55 -5.19
C LEU A 62 3.16 -0.40 -4.96
N GLY A 63 4.32 -0.66 -4.38
CA GLY A 63 5.36 0.35 -4.20
C GLY A 63 5.78 0.99 -5.53
N PHE A 64 5.91 0.18 -6.59
CA PHE A 64 6.20 0.67 -7.93
C PHE A 64 5.06 1.50 -8.52
N ILE A 65 3.80 1.05 -8.39
CA ILE A 65 2.63 1.81 -8.85
C ILE A 65 2.55 3.17 -8.13
N PHE A 66 2.76 3.21 -6.82
CA PHE A 66 2.78 4.46 -6.05
C PHE A 66 3.95 5.36 -6.45
N ALA A 67 5.16 4.81 -6.62
CA ALA A 67 6.32 5.57 -7.06
C ALA A 67 6.07 6.21 -8.44
N PHE A 68 5.56 5.43 -9.37
CA PHE A 68 5.29 5.87 -10.73
C PHE A 68 4.12 6.88 -10.79
N ALA A 69 3.04 6.64 -10.03
CA ALA A 69 1.91 7.57 -9.93
C ALA A 69 2.34 8.92 -9.32
N THR A 70 3.22 8.88 -8.31
CA THR A 70 3.80 10.07 -7.67
C THR A 70 4.72 10.82 -8.64
N PHE A 71 5.56 10.10 -9.39
CA PHE A 71 6.46 10.68 -10.39
C PHE A 71 5.68 11.35 -11.54
N LYS A 72 4.65 10.69 -12.07
CA LYS A 72 3.79 11.25 -13.11
C LYS A 72 2.82 12.32 -12.62
N LYS A 73 2.69 12.52 -11.31
CA LYS A 73 1.74 13.48 -10.69
C LYS A 73 0.32 13.34 -11.25
N SER A 74 -0.11 12.10 -11.51
CA SER A 74 -1.41 11.81 -12.14
C SER A 74 -2.47 11.50 -11.08
N ILE A 75 -3.47 12.37 -10.97
CA ILE A 75 -4.63 12.20 -10.06
C ILE A 75 -5.38 10.88 -10.29
N PRO A 76 -5.79 10.52 -11.54
CA PRO A 76 -6.54 9.28 -11.75
C PRO A 76 -5.70 8.04 -11.40
N MET A 77 -4.40 8.06 -11.70
CA MET A 77 -3.51 6.95 -11.38
C MET A 77 -3.30 6.78 -9.87
N LEU A 78 -3.16 7.89 -9.14
CA LEU A 78 -3.01 7.88 -7.69
C LEU A 78 -4.30 7.39 -6.99
N THR A 79 -5.46 7.77 -7.52
CA THR A 79 -6.77 7.31 -7.01
C THR A 79 -6.91 5.81 -7.16
N ILE A 80 -6.56 5.26 -8.33
CA ILE A 80 -6.57 3.82 -8.57
C ILE A 80 -5.58 3.12 -7.62
N ALA A 81 -4.37 3.65 -7.46
CA ALA A 81 -3.38 3.10 -6.53
C ALA A 81 -3.91 3.01 -5.10
N TYR A 82 -4.56 4.07 -4.59
CA TYR A 82 -5.18 4.06 -3.26
C TYR A 82 -6.37 3.09 -3.14
N ILE A 83 -7.16 2.91 -4.19
CA ILE A 83 -8.24 1.90 -4.18
C ILE A 83 -7.64 0.50 -4.08
N PHE A 84 -6.61 0.18 -4.88
CA PHE A 84 -5.90 -1.10 -4.78
C PHE A 84 -5.30 -1.32 -3.39
N PHE A 85 -4.67 -0.27 -2.84
CA PHE A 85 -4.13 -0.28 -1.49
C PHE A 85 -5.22 -0.58 -0.45
N LEU A 86 -6.37 0.07 -0.56
CA LEU A 86 -7.50 -0.13 0.34
C LEU A 86 -8.04 -1.57 0.25
N VAL A 87 -8.26 -2.09 -0.96
CA VAL A 87 -8.73 -3.47 -1.17
C VAL A 87 -7.75 -4.47 -0.58
N MET A 88 -6.44 -4.24 -0.73
CA MET A 88 -5.42 -5.10 -0.14
C MET A 88 -5.48 -5.09 1.39
N PHE A 89 -5.53 -3.92 2.04
CA PHE A 89 -5.59 -3.86 3.50
C PHE A 89 -6.91 -4.38 4.07
N VAL A 90 -8.00 -4.33 3.32
CA VAL A 90 -9.24 -5.04 3.67
C VAL A 90 -9.01 -6.56 3.65
N GLY A 91 -8.29 -7.08 2.64
CA GLY A 91 -7.88 -8.48 2.60
C GLY A 91 -7.00 -8.87 3.79
N ASP A 92 -5.98 -8.07 4.08
CA ASP A 92 -5.08 -8.28 5.23
C ASP A 92 -5.87 -8.22 6.55
N PHE A 93 -6.87 -7.34 6.69
CA PHE A 93 -7.75 -7.31 7.87
C PHE A 93 -8.49 -8.64 8.09
N PHE A 94 -9.06 -9.24 7.04
CA PHE A 94 -9.71 -10.55 7.14
C PHE A 94 -8.71 -11.66 7.51
N ILE A 95 -7.51 -11.64 6.92
CA ILE A 95 -6.44 -12.57 7.26
C ILE A 95 -6.04 -12.42 8.73
N GLY A 96 -5.93 -11.19 9.24
CA GLY A 96 -5.61 -10.91 10.64
C GLY A 96 -6.65 -11.44 11.60
N ILE A 97 -7.94 -11.32 11.26
CA ILE A 97 -9.04 -11.93 12.04
C ILE A 97 -8.92 -13.46 12.06
N LEU A 98 -8.65 -14.07 10.90
CA LEU A 98 -8.51 -15.53 10.79
C LEU A 98 -7.30 -16.06 11.57
N GLN A 99 -6.18 -15.33 11.55
CA GLN A 99 -4.95 -15.69 12.26
C GLN A 99 -4.93 -15.25 13.73
N LYS A 100 -5.92 -14.46 14.19
CA LYS A 100 -6.00 -13.85 15.53
C LYS A 100 -4.77 -12.98 15.88
N GLU A 101 -4.12 -12.44 14.87
CA GLU A 101 -2.94 -11.58 14.96
C GLU A 101 -3.38 -10.12 15.18
N SER A 102 -3.33 -9.65 16.44
CA SER A 102 -3.81 -8.31 16.80
C SER A 102 -2.99 -7.19 16.14
N SER A 103 -1.70 -7.42 15.92
CA SER A 103 -0.80 -6.50 15.21
C SER A 103 -1.27 -6.23 13.78
N LEU A 104 -1.60 -7.29 13.05
CA LEU A 104 -2.03 -7.25 11.64
C LEU A 104 -3.40 -6.60 11.49
N ILE A 105 -4.33 -6.88 12.43
CA ILE A 105 -5.64 -6.24 12.48
C ILE A 105 -5.50 -4.72 12.70
N ILE A 106 -4.70 -4.30 13.68
CA ILE A 106 -4.50 -2.87 13.99
C ILE A 106 -3.87 -2.16 12.80
N ALA A 107 -2.81 -2.72 12.22
CA ALA A 107 -2.14 -2.15 11.05
C ALA A 107 -3.11 -2.02 9.86
N ALA A 108 -3.89 -3.07 9.58
CA ALA A 108 -4.86 -3.06 8.49
C ALA A 108 -5.96 -2.00 8.68
N VAL A 109 -6.49 -1.84 9.89
CA VAL A 109 -7.50 -0.81 10.19
C VAL A 109 -6.94 0.59 10.01
N VAL A 110 -5.75 0.86 10.55
CA VAL A 110 -5.09 2.17 10.43
C VAL A 110 -4.87 2.52 8.96
N MET A 111 -4.38 1.57 8.16
CA MET A 111 -4.08 1.80 6.75
C MET A 111 -5.36 1.95 5.91
N CYS A 112 -6.44 1.24 6.24
CA CYS A 112 -7.77 1.45 5.64
C CYS A 112 -8.29 2.88 5.88
N ILE A 113 -8.14 3.39 7.11
CA ILE A 113 -8.56 4.75 7.46
C ILE A 113 -7.73 5.76 6.67
N ILE A 114 -6.40 5.62 6.64
CA ILE A 114 -5.52 6.55 5.92
C ILE A 114 -5.84 6.55 4.42
N SER A 115 -6.01 5.37 3.81
CA SER A 115 -6.35 5.27 2.39
C SER A 115 -7.71 5.91 2.09
N SER A 116 -8.73 5.67 2.92
CA SER A 116 -10.05 6.29 2.78
C SER A 116 -9.99 7.81 2.86
N VAL A 117 -9.20 8.36 3.80
CA VAL A 117 -8.98 9.81 3.95
C VAL A 117 -8.28 10.39 2.71
N LEU A 118 -7.29 9.68 2.16
CA LEU A 118 -6.56 10.13 0.97
C LEU A 118 -7.45 10.12 -0.29
N ILE A 119 -8.23 9.06 -0.49
CA ILE A 119 -9.23 8.97 -1.57
C ILE A 119 -10.25 10.10 -1.43
N TYR A 120 -10.78 10.32 -0.21
CA TYR A 120 -11.73 11.39 0.05
C TYR A 120 -11.13 12.78 -0.20
N ALA A 121 -9.88 13.00 0.22
CA ALA A 121 -9.18 14.27 0.00
C ALA A 121 -8.98 14.56 -1.49
N ILE A 122 -8.65 13.54 -2.30
CA ILE A 122 -8.50 13.66 -3.74
C ILE A 122 -9.85 13.94 -4.41
N ASN A 123 -10.89 13.16 -4.08
CA ASN A 123 -12.22 13.29 -4.66
C ASN A 123 -12.92 14.60 -4.27
N ARG A 124 -12.80 15.04 -3.01
CA ARG A 124 -13.37 16.32 -2.54
C ARG A 124 -12.76 17.50 -3.28
N LYS A 125 -11.46 17.46 -3.58
CA LYS A 125 -10.79 18.51 -4.36
C LYS A 125 -11.23 18.48 -5.83
N ASN A 126 -11.58 17.30 -6.34
CA ASN A 126 -12.10 17.16 -7.70
C ASN A 126 -13.55 17.66 -7.84
N ASN A 127 -14.39 17.50 -6.81
CA ASN A 127 -15.81 17.92 -6.77
C ASN A 127 -16.05 19.38 -6.30
N LYS A 128 -15.06 20.05 -5.71
CA LYS A 128 -15.17 21.47 -5.29
C LYS A 128 -14.77 22.47 -6.39
N GLN A 129 -14.58 21.99 -7.62
CA GLN A 129 -14.42 22.76 -8.84
C GLN A 129 -15.49 22.30 -9.84
#